data_AF-A0A9P0ZIP0-F1
#
_entry.id   AF-A0A9P0ZIP0-F1
#
_cell.length_a   1.000
_cell.length_b   1.000
_cell.length_c   1.000
_cell.angle_alpha   90.00
_cell.angle_beta   90.00
_cell.angle_gamma   90.00
#
_symmetry.space_group_name_H-M   'P 1'
#
loop_
_entity.id
_entity.type
_entity.pdbx_description
1 polymer ?
#
loop_
_entity_poly.entity_id
_entity_poly.type
_entity_poly.pdbx_seq_one_letter_code
_entity_poly.pdbx_strand_id
1 'polypeptide(L)'
;MCAYQLGGNVPGQAFFKVNVDGALDFGQGERAWGWIIPDGSGNFVSVGSVNCTTDWPVHVTEAFGLRELFSWAKAQRWNKVEVETDASLITSRLEDDSGESYFDLIIDDIRHMPHGEANMSIIPCKQSSNRVAHTLARAALSKADDNRVAHILVFPAVWGMICYLNK
;
A
#
# COMPACT_ATOMS: atom_id res chain seq x y z
N MET A 1 -10.21 -11.85 20.92
CA MET A 1 -9.35 -10.87 20.21
C MET A 1 -10.27 -9.90 19.49
N CYS A 2 -10.33 -8.65 19.95
CA CYS A 2 -11.11 -7.60 19.29
C CYS A 2 -10.35 -7.18 18.02
N ALA A 3 -10.87 -7.56 16.85
CA ALA A 3 -10.44 -6.93 15.61
C ALA A 3 -10.97 -5.50 15.63
N TYR A 4 -10.08 -4.52 15.80
CA TYR A 4 -10.44 -3.12 15.57
C TYR A 4 -10.65 -2.97 14.06
N GLN A 5 -11.91 -2.92 13.64
CA GLN A 5 -12.27 -2.63 12.26
C GLN A 5 -11.94 -1.16 12.00
N LEU A 6 -10.87 -0.92 11.27
CA LEU A 6 -10.44 0.42 10.88
C LEU A 6 -11.44 0.94 9.83
N GLY A 7 -12.48 1.62 10.32
CA GLY A 7 -13.47 2.28 9.47
C GLY A 7 -12.81 3.43 8.70
N GLY A 8 -13.02 3.49 7.40
CA GLY A 8 -12.44 4.55 6.57
C GLY A 8 -13.04 4.65 5.19
N ASN A 9 -14.36 4.66 5.11
CA ASN A 9 -15.03 5.23 3.95
C ASN A 9 -15.32 6.70 4.25
N VAL A 10 -15.10 7.57 3.27
CA VAL A 10 -15.66 8.92 3.31
C VAL A 10 -17.17 8.80 3.51
N PRO A 11 -17.83 9.62 4.34
CA PRO A 11 -19.28 9.57 4.52
C PRO A 11 -20.02 9.59 3.18
N GLY A 12 -20.77 8.52 2.89
CA GLY A 12 -21.47 8.31 1.61
C GLY A 12 -20.73 7.47 0.57
N GLN A 13 -19.48 7.08 0.81
CA GLN A 13 -18.70 6.21 -0.06
C GLN A 13 -18.88 4.74 0.35
N ALA A 14 -19.20 3.87 -0.61
CA ALA A 14 -19.40 2.44 -0.37
C ALA A 14 -18.08 1.63 -0.39
N PHE A 15 -16.94 2.30 -0.58
CA PHE A 15 -15.64 1.69 -0.83
C PHE A 15 -14.48 2.54 -0.32
N PHE A 16 -13.35 1.88 -0.10
CA PHE A 16 -12.10 2.52 0.30
C PHE A 16 -11.32 2.93 -0.94
N LYS A 17 -10.95 4.21 -1.03
CA LYS A 17 -9.96 4.66 -2.01
C LYS A 17 -8.59 4.68 -1.33
N VAL A 18 -7.58 4.13 -1.96
CA VAL A 18 -6.24 4.00 -1.37
C VAL A 18 -5.20 4.42 -2.38
N ASN A 19 -4.20 5.20 -1.97
CA ASN A 19 -3.02 5.48 -2.78
C ASN A 19 -1.84 4.67 -2.23
N VAL A 20 -1.07 4.02 -3.09
CA VAL A 20 0.11 3.20 -2.71
C VAL A 20 1.33 3.58 -3.52
N ASP A 21 2.50 3.55 -2.89
CA ASP A 21 3.79 3.77 -3.56
C ASP A 21 4.93 2.98 -2.90
N GLY A 22 5.99 2.74 -3.69
CA GLY A 22 7.27 2.18 -3.27
C GLY A 22 8.37 3.23 -3.21
N ALA A 23 9.38 3.01 -2.37
CA ALA A 23 10.54 3.87 -2.22
C ALA A 23 11.83 3.06 -2.09
N LEU A 24 12.91 3.68 -2.57
CA LEU A 24 14.24 3.08 -2.67
C LEU A 24 15.27 4.01 -2.04
N ASP A 25 16.10 3.50 -1.13
CA ASP A 25 17.37 4.15 -0.77
C ASP A 25 18.52 3.50 -1.56
N PHE A 26 19.12 4.27 -2.47
CA PHE A 26 20.27 3.82 -3.25
C PHE A 26 21.58 3.76 -2.46
N GLY A 27 21.70 4.53 -1.36
CA GLY A 27 22.89 4.58 -0.53
C GLY A 27 22.95 3.46 0.50
N GLN A 28 21.80 3.08 1.07
CA GLN A 28 21.71 2.06 2.12
C GLN A 28 21.18 0.70 1.63
N GLY A 29 20.68 0.63 0.38
CA GLY A 29 20.08 -0.60 -0.14
C GLY A 29 18.74 -0.92 0.50
N GLU A 30 18.10 0.04 1.16
CA GLU A 30 16.81 -0.15 1.81
C GLU A 30 15.65 0.05 0.86
N ARG A 31 14.57 -0.66 1.13
CA ARG A 31 13.32 -0.61 0.38
C ARG A 31 12.20 -0.29 1.33
N ALA A 32 11.26 0.50 0.85
CA ALA A 32 10.05 0.76 1.60
C ALA A 32 8.85 0.84 0.69
N TRP A 33 7.68 0.65 1.25
CA TRP A 33 6.43 0.97 0.60
C TRP A 33 5.48 1.58 1.60
N GLY A 34 4.51 2.32 1.10
CA GLY A 34 3.49 2.93 1.94
C GLY A 34 2.19 3.16 1.21
N TRP A 35 1.12 3.22 1.99
CA TRP A 35 -0.21 3.52 1.48
C TRP A 35 -0.96 4.46 2.41
N ILE A 36 -1.92 5.17 1.82
CA ILE A 36 -2.79 6.13 2.51
C ILE A 36 -4.25 5.90 2.13
N ILE A 37 -5.14 6.11 3.09
CA ILE A 37 -6.59 6.20 2.85
C ILE A 37 -7.00 7.66 3.11
N PRO A 38 -7.30 8.46 2.08
CA PRO A 38 -7.77 9.83 2.28
C PRO A 38 -9.21 9.88 2.82
N ASP A 39 -9.51 10.87 3.66
CA ASP A 39 -10.87 11.13 4.20
C ASP A 39 -11.75 12.00 3.29
N GLY A 40 -11.26 12.33 2.09
CA GLY A 40 -11.94 13.20 1.12
C GLY A 40 -11.88 14.70 1.45
N SER A 41 -11.39 15.08 2.64
CA SER A 41 -11.25 16.47 3.12
C SER A 41 -9.79 16.94 3.17
N GLY A 42 -8.87 16.17 2.60
CA GLY A 42 -7.44 16.45 2.62
C GLY A 42 -6.70 15.91 3.84
N ASN A 43 -7.39 15.19 4.75
CA ASN A 43 -6.74 14.40 5.80
C ASN A 43 -6.71 12.92 5.40
N PHE A 44 -6.09 12.11 6.26
CA PHE A 44 -5.93 10.66 6.05
C PHE A 44 -6.58 9.91 7.19
N VAL A 45 -7.37 8.90 6.86
CA VAL A 45 -8.00 7.99 7.83
C VAL A 45 -6.99 6.96 8.34
N SER A 46 -6.09 6.50 7.48
CA SER A 46 -5.07 5.51 7.83
C SER A 46 -3.86 5.65 6.93
N VAL A 47 -2.71 5.32 7.50
CA VAL A 47 -1.40 5.32 6.87
C VAL A 47 -0.71 4.01 7.23
N GLY A 48 -0.11 3.33 6.26
CA GLY A 48 0.72 2.15 6.50
C GLY A 48 2.06 2.28 5.79
N SER A 49 3.14 1.85 6.41
CA SER A 49 4.43 1.74 5.74
C SER A 49 5.28 0.60 6.27
N VAL A 50 6.17 0.09 5.42
CA VAL A 50 7.11 -0.99 5.73
C VAL A 50 8.47 -0.59 5.20
N ASN A 51 9.53 -0.90 5.95
CA ASN A 51 10.91 -0.91 5.46
C ASN A 51 11.40 -2.37 5.46
N CYS A 52 12.17 -2.74 4.45
CA CYS A 52 12.97 -3.94 4.48
C CYS A 52 14.34 -3.73 3.84
N THR A 53 15.32 -4.49 4.30
CA THR A 53 16.65 -4.56 3.68
C THR A 53 16.64 -5.64 2.59
N THR A 54 16.48 -5.25 1.33
CA THR A 54 16.55 -6.16 0.17
C THR A 54 17.20 -5.48 -1.02
N ASP A 55 17.76 -6.25 -1.94
CA ASP A 55 18.37 -5.76 -3.19
C ASP A 55 17.36 -5.58 -4.33
N TRP A 56 16.06 -5.58 -4.02
CA TRP A 56 15.01 -5.52 -5.02
C TRP A 56 15.07 -4.23 -5.84
N PRO A 57 14.79 -4.29 -7.15
CA PRO A 57 14.61 -3.10 -7.96
C PRO A 57 13.29 -2.40 -7.60
N VAL A 58 13.19 -1.10 -7.91
CA VAL A 58 12.04 -0.24 -7.56
C VAL A 58 10.71 -0.91 -7.89
N HIS A 59 10.56 -1.42 -9.12
CA HIS A 59 9.32 -2.02 -9.60
C HIS A 59 8.87 -3.26 -8.80
N VAL A 60 9.81 -4.02 -8.23
CA VAL A 60 9.48 -5.16 -7.38
C VAL A 60 9.01 -4.67 -6.03
N THR A 61 9.66 -3.66 -5.44
CA THR A 61 9.21 -3.06 -4.18
C THR A 61 7.84 -2.39 -4.31
N GLU A 62 7.55 -1.73 -5.44
CA GLU A 62 6.20 -1.20 -5.75
C GLU A 62 5.16 -2.34 -5.84
N ALA A 63 5.47 -3.42 -6.57
CA ALA A 63 4.57 -4.57 -6.70
C ALA A 63 4.34 -5.27 -5.36
N PHE A 64 5.39 -5.45 -4.58
CA PHE A 64 5.28 -6.01 -3.24
C PHE A 64 4.42 -5.13 -2.33
N GLY A 65 4.58 -3.81 -2.40
CA GLY A 65 3.76 -2.88 -1.64
C GLY A 65 2.28 -2.97 -1.98
N LEU A 66 1.94 -3.11 -3.26
CA LEU A 66 0.56 -3.32 -3.72
C LEU A 66 -0.02 -4.65 -3.24
N ARG A 67 0.75 -5.74 -3.33
CA ARG A 67 0.37 -7.08 -2.84
C ARG A 67 0.11 -7.07 -1.32
N GLU A 68 0.98 -6.43 -0.55
CA GLU A 68 0.81 -6.33 0.91
C GLU A 68 -0.40 -5.47 1.28
N LEU A 69 -0.66 -4.38 0.56
CA LEU A 69 -1.88 -3.59 0.72
C LEU A 69 -3.14 -4.45 0.50
N PHE A 70 -3.18 -5.25 -0.56
CA PHE A 70 -4.30 -6.16 -0.80
C PHE A 70 -4.45 -7.21 0.30
N SER A 71 -3.34 -7.76 0.80
CA SER A 71 -3.36 -8.73 1.91
C SER A 71 -3.94 -8.09 3.17
N TRP A 72 -3.53 -6.85 3.45
CA TRP A 72 -4.02 -6.08 4.57
C TRP A 72 -5.51 -5.73 4.42
N ALA A 73 -5.94 -5.26 3.26
CA ALA A 73 -7.36 -4.96 2.98
C ALA A 73 -8.26 -6.19 3.17
N LYS A 74 -7.82 -7.37 2.73
CA LYS A 74 -8.51 -8.65 2.99
C LYS A 74 -8.59 -8.95 4.49
N ALA A 75 -7.49 -8.78 5.22
CA ALA A 75 -7.49 -8.99 6.67
C ALA A 75 -8.43 -8.03 7.41
N GLN A 76 -8.63 -6.81 6.89
CA GLN A 76 -9.62 -5.85 7.39
C GLN A 76 -11.07 -6.13 6.95
N ARG A 77 -11.29 -7.14 6.09
CA ARG A 77 -12.59 -7.50 5.51
C ARG A 77 -13.27 -6.34 4.78
N TRP A 78 -12.49 -5.58 4.01
CA TRP A 78 -13.05 -4.53 3.17
C TRP A 78 -13.79 -5.10 1.97
N ASN A 79 -15.03 -4.66 1.76
CA ASN A 79 -15.88 -5.19 0.68
C ASN A 79 -15.47 -4.67 -0.71
N LYS A 80 -15.01 -3.42 -0.80
CA LYS A 80 -14.58 -2.80 -2.05
C LYS A 80 -13.42 -1.82 -1.80
N VAL A 81 -12.39 -1.91 -2.64
CA VAL A 81 -11.17 -1.08 -2.57
C VAL A 81 -10.77 -0.64 -3.97
N GLU A 82 -10.47 0.64 -4.14
CA GLU A 82 -9.90 1.19 -5.37
C GLU A 82 -8.50 1.71 -5.05
N VAL A 83 -7.48 1.08 -5.62
CA VAL A 83 -6.07 1.40 -5.35
C VAL A 83 -5.47 2.19 -6.50
N GLU A 84 -5.04 3.40 -6.21
CA GLU A 84 -4.29 4.26 -7.12
C GLU A 84 -2.79 4.08 -6.94
N THR A 85 -2.09 3.92 -8.06
CA THR A 85 -0.62 3.77 -8.10
C THR A 85 -0.05 4.45 -9.33
N ASP A 86 1.16 5.00 -9.23
CA ASP A 86 1.93 5.55 -10.35
C ASP A 86 2.94 4.57 -10.95
N ALA A 87 2.95 3.33 -10.46
CA ALA A 87 3.77 2.23 -10.94
C ALA A 87 3.28 1.71 -12.31
N SER A 88 3.61 2.46 -13.37
CA SER A 88 3.15 2.19 -14.74
C SER A 88 3.50 0.78 -15.23
N LEU A 89 4.65 0.24 -14.82
CA LEU A 89 5.09 -1.11 -15.17
C LEU A 89 4.15 -2.20 -14.63
N ILE A 90 3.66 -2.04 -13.40
CA ILE A 90 2.67 -2.96 -12.81
C ILE A 90 1.39 -2.91 -13.64
N THR A 91 0.89 -1.71 -13.92
CA THR A 91 -0.37 -1.55 -14.66
C THR A 91 -0.27 -2.10 -16.08
N SER A 92 0.85 -1.89 -16.79
CA SER A 92 1.05 -2.49 -18.11
C SER A 92 1.21 -4.00 -18.03
N ARG A 93 1.87 -4.51 -16.99
CA ARG A 93 2.11 -5.96 -16.84
C ARG A 93 0.87 -6.71 -16.38
N LEU A 94 -0.10 -6.06 -15.74
CA LEU A 94 -1.38 -6.69 -15.43
C LEU A 94 -2.26 -6.93 -16.67
N GLU A 95 -2.07 -6.12 -17.72
CA GLU A 95 -2.76 -6.26 -19.01
C GLU A 95 -2.12 -7.31 -19.94
N ASP A 96 -0.87 -7.68 -19.67
CA ASP A 96 -0.11 -8.68 -20.42
C ASP A 96 0.04 -9.96 -19.57
N ASP A 97 -0.13 -11.15 -20.15
CA ASP A 97 0.03 -12.42 -19.41
C ASP A 97 1.36 -13.12 -19.74
N SER A 98 2.28 -12.45 -20.44
CA SER A 98 3.54 -13.04 -20.91
C SER A 98 4.74 -12.71 -20.01
N GLY A 99 5.21 -13.69 -19.23
CA GLY A 99 6.48 -13.59 -18.48
C GLY A 99 6.64 -14.67 -17.41
N GLU A 100 7.89 -14.94 -17.02
CA GLU A 100 8.29 -16.03 -16.09
C GLU A 100 9.30 -15.56 -15.03
N SER A 101 9.44 -14.24 -14.84
CA SER A 101 10.34 -13.68 -13.82
C SER A 101 9.72 -13.71 -12.43
N TYR A 102 10.55 -13.50 -11.39
CA TYR A 102 10.04 -13.37 -10.02
C TYR A 102 9.11 -12.17 -9.85
N PHE A 103 9.28 -11.10 -10.64
CA PHE A 103 8.34 -10.00 -10.70
C PHE A 103 6.99 -10.45 -11.23
N ASP A 104 6.98 -11.29 -12.27
CA ASP A 104 5.76 -11.83 -12.86
C ASP A 104 4.97 -12.70 -11.87
N LEU A 105 5.66 -13.45 -11.00
CA LEU A 105 5.01 -14.19 -9.91
C LEU A 105 4.27 -13.25 -8.93
N ILE A 106 4.83 -12.07 -8.64
CA ILE A 106 4.18 -11.07 -7.79
C ILE A 106 2.99 -10.44 -8.52
N ILE A 107 3.12 -10.19 -9.82
CA ILE A 107 2.02 -9.68 -10.66
C ILE A 107 0.88 -10.70 -10.73
N ASP A 108 1.17 -11.98 -10.87
CA ASP A 108 0.17 -13.05 -10.85
C ASP A 108 -0.55 -13.11 -9.50
N ASP A 109 0.17 -12.99 -8.38
CA ASP A 109 -0.44 -12.86 -7.05
C ASP A 109 -1.42 -11.68 -7.03
N ILE A 110 -0.98 -10.49 -7.46
CA ILE A 110 -1.79 -9.26 -7.51
C ILE A 110 -3.02 -9.44 -8.41
N ARG A 111 -2.88 -10.09 -9.56
CA ARG A 111 -3.97 -10.35 -10.51
C ARG A 111 -5.04 -11.25 -9.90
N HIS A 112 -4.64 -12.25 -9.12
CA HIS A 112 -5.56 -13.23 -8.54
C HIS A 112 -6.14 -12.81 -7.19
N MET A 113 -5.53 -11.85 -6.50
CA MET A 113 -6.03 -11.37 -5.21
C MET A 113 -7.44 -10.76 -5.27
N PRO A 114 -7.82 -9.95 -6.27
CA PRO A 114 -9.17 -9.40 -6.45
C PRO A 114 -10.29 -10.44 -6.65
N HIS A 115 -9.99 -11.67 -7.08
CA HIS A 115 -11.01 -12.68 -7.41
C HIS A 115 -11.69 -13.34 -6.18
N GLY A 116 -11.52 -12.78 -4.97
CA GLY A 116 -12.11 -13.26 -3.71
C GLY A 116 -13.21 -12.36 -3.12
N GLU A 117 -13.45 -12.44 -1.80
CA GLU A 117 -14.52 -11.73 -1.05
C GLU A 117 -14.47 -10.18 -1.11
N ALA A 118 -13.35 -9.60 -1.57
CA ALA A 118 -13.14 -8.15 -1.66
C ALA A 118 -13.02 -7.70 -3.12
N ASN A 119 -13.88 -6.80 -3.57
CA ASN A 119 -13.83 -6.21 -4.91
C ASN A 119 -12.71 -5.15 -4.96
N MET A 120 -11.52 -5.55 -5.42
CA MET A 120 -10.34 -4.68 -5.48
C MET A 120 -10.00 -4.31 -6.93
N SER A 121 -9.79 -3.03 -7.20
CA SER A 121 -9.34 -2.53 -8.51
C SER A 121 -8.06 -1.73 -8.40
N ILE A 122 -7.29 -1.70 -9.48
CA ILE A 122 -6.04 -0.94 -9.61
C ILE A 122 -6.27 0.15 -10.66
N ILE A 123 -5.93 1.38 -10.31
CA ILE A 123 -6.15 2.57 -11.14
C ILE A 123 -4.80 3.27 -11.33
N PRO A 124 -4.26 3.32 -12.57
CA PRO A 124 -3.05 4.08 -12.84
C PRO A 124 -3.29 5.58 -12.57
N CYS A 125 -2.34 6.23 -11.91
CA CYS A 125 -2.35 7.67 -11.67
C CYS A 125 -1.00 8.30 -12.02
N LYS A 126 -0.95 9.63 -12.08
CA LYS A 126 0.31 10.36 -12.27
C LYS A 126 1.04 10.44 -10.94
N GLN A 127 2.38 10.35 -10.95
CA GLN A 127 3.21 10.58 -9.75
C GLN A 127 2.93 11.93 -9.09
N SER A 128 2.60 12.97 -9.87
CA SER A 128 2.19 14.27 -9.34
C SER A 128 0.96 14.21 -8.43
N SER A 129 0.07 13.24 -8.66
CA SER A 129 -1.15 12.97 -7.90
C SER A 129 -0.91 11.99 -6.75
N ASN A 130 0.17 11.19 -6.80
CA ASN A 130 0.54 10.19 -5.78
C ASN A 130 1.57 10.69 -4.74
N ARG A 131 1.84 12.01 -4.70
CA ARG A 131 2.93 12.61 -3.91
C ARG A 131 2.91 12.26 -2.42
N VAL A 132 1.74 12.08 -1.83
CA VAL A 132 1.61 11.79 -0.40
C VAL A 132 2.06 10.36 -0.11
N ALA A 133 1.60 9.37 -0.89
CA ALA A 133 2.05 7.98 -0.75
C ALA A 133 3.56 7.88 -1.00
N HIS A 134 4.08 8.60 -2.00
CA HIS A 134 5.52 8.70 -2.26
C HIS A 134 6.31 9.26 -1.07
N THR A 135 5.84 10.37 -0.51
CA THR A 135 6.50 11.00 0.65
C THR A 135 6.49 10.08 1.85
N LEU A 136 5.39 9.35 2.06
CA LEU A 136 5.26 8.37 3.12
C LEU A 136 6.22 7.19 2.94
N ALA A 137 6.25 6.58 1.76
CA ALA A 137 7.16 5.47 1.46
C ALA A 137 8.62 5.89 1.72
N ARG A 138 8.99 7.12 1.33
CA ARG A 138 10.31 7.68 1.63
C ARG A 138 10.56 7.95 3.12
N ALA A 139 9.55 8.41 3.86
CA ALA A 139 9.67 8.61 5.30
C ALA A 139 9.81 7.29 6.07
N ALA A 140 9.38 6.17 5.50
CA ALA A 140 9.60 4.85 6.09
C ALA A 140 11.05 4.36 5.93
N LEU A 141 11.78 4.83 4.91
CA LEU A 141 13.21 4.57 4.77
C LEU A 141 14.00 5.16 5.96
N SER A 142 13.65 6.36 6.43
CA SER A 142 14.39 7.01 7.52
C SER A 142 14.12 6.45 8.92
N LYS A 143 13.27 5.42 9.06
CA LYS A 143 12.93 4.77 10.34
C LYS A 143 13.53 3.37 10.48
N ALA A 144 14.64 3.11 9.79
CA ALA A 144 15.33 1.82 9.57
C ALA A 144 15.69 0.95 10.80
N ASP A 145 15.42 1.37 12.03
CA ASP A 145 15.85 0.60 13.21
C ASP A 145 14.96 -0.62 13.54
N ASP A 146 13.89 -0.88 12.79
CA ASP A 146 13.03 -2.05 13.00
C ASP A 146 12.33 -2.46 11.69
N ASN A 147 12.52 -3.71 11.25
CA ASN A 147 11.84 -4.38 10.11
C ASN A 147 10.31 -4.54 10.33
N ARG A 148 9.64 -3.53 10.87
CA ARG A 148 8.25 -3.56 11.30
C ARG A 148 7.36 -2.80 10.33
N VAL A 149 6.18 -3.35 10.07
CA VAL A 149 5.08 -2.60 9.47
C VAL A 149 4.57 -1.60 10.51
N ALA A 150 4.76 -0.31 10.26
CA ALA A 150 4.15 0.74 11.08
C ALA A 150 2.81 1.12 10.46
N HIS A 151 1.71 0.69 11.09
CA HIS A 151 0.40 1.25 10.79
C HIS A 151 0.19 2.48 11.67
N ILE A 152 0.20 3.66 11.05
CA ILE A 152 -0.10 4.92 11.72
C ILE A 152 -1.55 5.28 11.38
N LEU A 153 -2.43 5.17 12.38
CA LEU A 153 -3.77 5.71 12.27
C LEU A 153 -3.72 7.17 12.68
N VAL A 154 -3.97 8.07 11.72
CA VAL A 154 -4.08 9.50 12.01
C VAL A 154 -5.56 9.82 12.15
N PHE A 155 -6.10 9.73 13.37
CA PHE A 155 -7.44 10.26 13.62
C PHE A 155 -7.37 11.78 13.77
N PRO A 156 -8.26 12.57 13.16
CA PRO A 156 -8.33 14.00 13.43
C PRO A 156 -8.80 14.19 14.88
N ALA A 157 -7.90 14.76 15.67
CA ALA A 157 -8.00 15.04 17.10
C ALA A 157 -7.88 13.83 18.06
N VAL A 158 -6.85 13.91 18.91
CA VAL A 158 -6.51 13.05 20.05
C VAL A 158 -5.60 11.84 19.73
N TRP A 159 -4.30 12.12 19.92
CA TRP A 159 -3.18 11.24 20.28
C TRP A 159 -3.01 9.88 19.58
N GLY A 160 -1.83 9.75 18.94
CA GLY A 160 -1.44 8.63 18.10
C GLY A 160 -1.44 7.28 18.81
N MET A 161 -2.05 6.31 18.13
CA MET A 161 -1.79 4.90 18.35
C MET A 161 -1.01 4.40 17.14
N ILE A 162 0.29 4.15 17.33
CA ILE A 162 1.09 3.41 16.36
C ILE A 162 0.82 1.94 16.64
N CYS A 163 0.10 1.27 15.74
CA CYS A 163 -0.09 -0.17 15.83
C CYS A 163 1.08 -0.85 15.11
N TYR A 164 2.01 -1.39 15.89
CA TYR A 164 2.98 -2.36 15.36
C TYR A 164 2.30 -3.74 15.36
N LEU A 165 2.01 -4.28 14.18
CA LEU A 165 1.68 -5.70 14.08
C LEU A 165 2.99 -6.50 14.11
N ASN A 166 3.29 -7.09 15.27
CA ASN A 166 4.25 -8.19 15.31
C ASN A 166 3.58 -9.42 14.66
N LYS A 167 4.27 -10.05 13.71
CA LYS A 167 3.90 -11.38 13.20
C LYS A 167 3.97 -12.42 14.31
#